data_AF-A0A949HRX6-F1
#
_entry.id   AF-A0A949HRX6-F1
#
_cell.length_a   1.000
_cell.length_b   1.000
_cell.length_c   1.000
_cell.angle_alpha   90.00
_cell.angle_beta   90.00
_cell.angle_gamma   90.00
#
_symmetry.space_group_name_H-M   'P 1'
#
loop_
_entity.id
_entity.type
_entity.pdbx_description
1 polymer ?
#
loop_
_entity_poly.entity_id
_entity_poly.type
_entity_poly.pdbx_seq_one_letter_code
_entity_poly.pdbx_strand_id
1 'polypeptide(L)'
;LEPLWNAWAPLLPIFSAAVIAIGLLLCWTVLAAVYFFPVRLAGFFMNRHINLMAAWKLSAAALLPGALVMTGGVLLYNAGWLQLAAFGGFFVAHFVIGWIYAAMSLVFVPRATGAPPKGNPFKKKR
;
A
#
# COMPACT_ATOMS: atom_id res chain seq x y z
N LEU A 1 45.93 1.45 17.32
CA LEU A 1 44.70 0.96 17.99
C LEU A 1 43.67 0.73 16.89
N GLU A 2 43.25 -0.52 16.68
CA GLU A 2 42.10 -0.75 15.80
C GLU A 2 40.81 -0.33 16.50
N PRO A 3 39.83 0.22 15.77
CA PRO A 3 38.55 0.57 16.35
C PRO A 3 37.81 -0.66 16.86
N LEU A 4 37.18 -0.57 18.04
CA LEU A 4 36.38 -1.67 18.63
C LEU A 4 35.22 -2.14 17.73
N TRP A 5 34.77 -1.32 16.77
CA TRP A 5 33.70 -1.69 15.83
C TRP A 5 34.16 -2.69 14.75
N ASN A 6 35.47 -2.85 14.50
CA ASN A 6 36.00 -3.84 13.55
C ASN A 6 35.59 -5.28 13.91
N ALA A 7 35.44 -5.60 15.21
CA ALA A 7 34.98 -6.91 15.66
C ALA A 7 33.53 -7.23 15.21
N TRP A 8 32.73 -6.22 14.92
CA TRP A 8 31.33 -6.33 14.52
C TRP A 8 31.13 -6.08 13.02
N ALA A 9 32.18 -5.70 12.28
CA ALA A 9 32.13 -5.37 10.86
C ALA A 9 31.35 -6.39 9.98
N PRO A 10 31.51 -7.73 10.13
CA PRO A 10 30.73 -8.68 9.34
C PRO A 10 29.24 -8.75 9.73
N LEU A 11 28.89 -8.35 10.95
CA LEU A 11 27.51 -8.38 11.46
C LEU A 11 26.75 -7.08 11.16
N LEU A 12 27.44 -5.94 11.00
CA LEU A 12 26.80 -4.65 10.73
C LEU A 12 25.86 -4.65 9.53
N PRO A 13 26.18 -5.27 8.37
CA PRO A 13 25.25 -5.33 7.24
C PRO A 13 24.00 -6.15 7.55
N ILE A 14 24.11 -7.22 8.34
CA ILE A 14 22.99 -8.09 8.72
C ILE A 14 22.01 -7.32 9.61
N PHE A 15 22.53 -6.64 10.65
CA PHE A 15 21.70 -5.80 11.50
C PHE A 15 21.08 -4.64 10.74
N SER A 16 21.84 -4.01 9.83
CA SER A 16 21.33 -2.92 9.00
C SER A 16 20.18 -3.40 8.11
N ALA A 17 20.35 -4.54 7.43
CA ALA A 17 19.30 -5.13 6.61
C ALA A 17 18.05 -5.48 7.44
N ALA A 18 18.21 -6.04 8.63
CA ALA A 18 17.10 -6.37 9.52
C ALA A 18 16.34 -5.12 9.98
N VAL A 19 17.05 -4.09 10.44
CA VAL A 19 16.45 -2.83 10.89
C VAL A 19 15.72 -2.13 9.73
N ILE A 20 16.32 -2.09 8.55
CA ILE A 20 15.69 -1.51 7.35
C ILE A 20 14.44 -2.30 6.97
N ALA A 21 14.49 -3.63 6.96
CA ALA A 21 13.35 -4.47 6.63
C ALA A 21 12.17 -4.26 7.61
N ILE A 22 12.45 -4.23 8.92
CA ILE A 22 11.44 -3.96 9.94
C ILE A 22 10.88 -2.55 9.77
N GLY A 23 11.74 -1.55 9.59
CA GLY A 23 11.33 -0.16 9.35
C GLY A 23 10.43 -0.02 8.13
N LEU A 24 10.75 -0.70 7.02
CA LEU A 24 9.93 -0.73 5.82
C LEU A 24 8.56 -1.34 6.06
N LEU A 25 8.48 -2.48 6.78
CA LEU A 25 7.20 -3.12 7.11
C LEU A 25 6.35 -2.25 8.04
N LEU A 26 6.95 -1.54 8.98
CA LEU A 26 6.26 -0.57 9.84
C LEU A 26 5.75 0.61 9.02
N CYS A 27 6.58 1.20 8.17
CA CYS A 27 6.18 2.28 7.26
C CYS A 27 5.03 1.84 6.35
N TRP A 28 5.08 0.62 5.81
CA TRP A 28 4.01 0.06 4.99
C TRP A 28 2.70 -0.06 5.79
N THR A 29 2.78 -0.60 7.00
CA THR A 29 1.63 -0.78 7.90
C THR A 29 0.98 0.57 8.22
N VAL A 30 1.79 1.58 8.55
CA VAL A 30 1.34 2.95 8.81
C VAL A 30 0.72 3.57 7.55
N LEU A 31 1.36 3.42 6.39
CA LEU A 31 0.86 3.98 5.15
C LEU A 31 -0.47 3.34 4.73
N ALA A 32 -0.62 2.02 4.92
CA ALA A 32 -1.90 1.34 4.76
C ALA A 32 -2.96 1.88 5.73
N ALA A 33 -2.59 2.20 6.97
CA ALA A 33 -3.48 2.84 7.95
C ALA A 33 -3.82 4.29 7.60
N VAL A 34 -2.99 5.00 6.83
CA VAL A 34 -3.37 6.31 6.27
C VAL A 34 -4.31 6.12 5.08
N TYR A 35 -4.02 5.18 4.20
CA TYR A 35 -4.74 4.96 2.94
C TYR A 35 -6.10 4.26 3.14
N PHE A 36 -6.32 3.54 4.25
CA PHE A 36 -7.63 2.90 4.48
C PHE A 36 -8.75 3.94 4.48
N PHE A 37 -8.52 5.14 5.02
CA PHE A 37 -9.54 6.17 5.14
C PHE A 37 -10.06 6.64 3.77
N PRO A 38 -9.22 7.12 2.84
CA PRO A 38 -9.68 7.49 1.51
C PRO A 38 -10.26 6.31 0.73
N VAL A 39 -9.69 5.10 0.84
CA VAL A 39 -10.24 3.89 0.19
C VAL A 39 -11.63 3.55 0.72
N ARG A 40 -11.84 3.64 2.04
CA ARG A 40 -13.13 3.38 2.69
C ARG A 40 -14.18 4.41 2.30
N LEU A 41 -13.77 5.68 2.20
CA LEU A 41 -14.63 6.79 1.80
C LEU A 41 -15.05 6.67 0.34
N ALA A 42 -14.10 6.43 -0.56
CA ALA A 42 -14.38 6.20 -1.98
C ALA A 42 -15.26 4.97 -2.20
N GLY A 43 -14.98 3.86 -1.49
CA GLY A 43 -15.81 2.66 -1.52
C GLY A 43 -17.25 2.92 -1.08
N PHE A 44 -17.46 3.77 -0.06
CA PHE A 44 -18.80 4.20 0.36
C PHE A 44 -19.54 4.93 -0.76
N PHE A 45 -18.94 5.97 -1.35
CA PHE A 45 -19.57 6.74 -2.43
C PHE A 45 -19.83 5.91 -3.69
N MET A 46 -19.03 4.87 -3.94
CA MET A 46 -19.18 3.95 -5.05
C MET A 46 -20.17 2.79 -4.77
N ASN A 47 -20.88 2.81 -3.63
CA ASN A 47 -21.76 1.72 -3.17
C ASN A 47 -21.05 0.35 -3.16
N ARG A 48 -19.82 0.31 -2.63
CA ARG A 48 -19.01 -0.93 -2.49
C ARG A 48 -19.15 -1.52 -1.10
N HIS A 49 -19.25 -2.85 -1.04
CA HIS A 49 -19.34 -3.60 0.21
C HIS A 49 -17.94 -3.82 0.80
N ILE A 50 -17.40 -2.79 1.45
CA ILE A 50 -16.07 -2.82 2.06
C ILE A 50 -16.12 -2.40 3.54
N ASN A 51 -15.71 -3.30 4.43
CA ASN A 51 -15.56 -2.99 5.85
C ASN A 51 -14.17 -2.38 6.14
N LEU A 52 -13.96 -1.91 7.38
CA LEU A 52 -12.70 -1.24 7.76
C LEU A 52 -11.46 -2.13 7.59
N MET A 53 -11.54 -3.38 8.03
CA MET A 53 -10.44 -4.34 7.92
C MET A 53 -10.12 -4.66 6.45
N ALA A 54 -11.14 -4.82 5.62
CA ALA A 54 -11.00 -5.04 4.18
C ALA A 54 -10.40 -3.81 3.49
N ALA A 55 -10.81 -2.59 3.85
CA ALA A 55 -10.24 -1.35 3.32
C ALA A 55 -8.75 -1.21 3.67
N TRP A 56 -8.37 -1.54 4.90
CA TRP A 56 -6.97 -1.52 5.32
C TRP A 56 -6.12 -2.56 4.58
N LYS A 57 -6.60 -3.82 4.47
CA LYS A 57 -5.93 -4.86 3.69
C LYS A 57 -5.81 -4.50 2.21
N LEU A 58 -6.87 -3.95 1.63
CA LEU A 58 -6.88 -3.49 0.24
C LEU A 58 -5.87 -2.36 0.02
N SER A 59 -5.80 -1.42 0.97
CA SER A 59 -4.82 -0.33 0.95
C SER A 59 -3.39 -0.85 1.05
N ALA A 60 -3.12 -1.80 1.94
CA ALA A 60 -1.82 -2.44 2.05
C ALA A 60 -1.42 -3.14 0.73
N ALA A 61 -2.34 -3.88 0.11
CA ALA A 61 -2.09 -4.57 -1.16
C ALA A 61 -1.89 -3.59 -2.33
N ALA A 62 -2.64 -2.49 -2.38
CA ALA A 62 -2.54 -1.48 -3.42
C ALA A 62 -1.17 -0.76 -3.46
N LEU A 63 -0.41 -0.81 -2.37
CA LEU A 63 0.94 -0.25 -2.30
C LEU A 63 2.00 -1.16 -2.96
N LEU A 64 1.72 -2.46 -3.18
CA LEU A 64 2.67 -3.42 -3.76
C LEU A 64 3.27 -2.97 -5.11
N PRO A 65 2.47 -2.52 -6.10
CA PRO A 65 3.02 -2.17 -7.41
C PRO A 65 3.93 -0.93 -7.35
N GLY A 66 3.55 0.06 -6.54
CA GLY A 66 4.40 1.22 -6.27
C GLY A 66 5.72 0.82 -5.59
N ALA A 67 5.66 -0.11 -4.62
CA ALA A 67 6.86 -0.63 -3.96
C ALA A 67 7.79 -1.36 -4.96
N LEU A 68 7.23 -2.12 -5.91
CA LEU A 68 8.01 -2.78 -6.96
C LEU A 68 8.76 -1.78 -7.84
N VAL A 69 8.11 -0.67 -8.23
CA VAL A 69 8.76 0.43 -8.96
C VAL A 69 9.91 1.02 -8.16
N MET A 70 9.69 1.29 -6.87
CA MET A 70 10.75 1.81 -6.00
C MET A 70 11.93 0.84 -5.89
N THR A 71 11.67 -0.46 -5.73
CA THR A 71 12.72 -1.50 -5.71
C THR A 71 13.53 -1.49 -7.00
N GLY A 72 12.87 -1.39 -8.16
CA GLY A 72 13.56 -1.22 -9.44
C GLY A 72 14.45 0.03 -9.47
N GLY A 73 13.94 1.16 -8.98
CA GLY A 73 14.70 2.41 -8.87
C GLY A 73 15.95 2.27 -7.97
N VAL A 74 15.85 1.56 -6.85
CA VAL A 74 16.99 1.28 -5.95
C VAL A 74 18.05 0.44 -6.65
N LEU A 75 17.65 -0.62 -7.38
CA LEU A 75 18.58 -1.46 -8.12
C LEU A 75 19.29 -0.68 -9.23
N LEU A 76 18.55 0.15 -9.98
CA LEU A 76 19.11 0.99 -11.04
C LEU A 76 20.08 2.06 -10.50
N TYR A 77 19.74 2.67 -9.36
CA TYR A 77 20.62 3.62 -8.67
C TYR A 77 21.90 2.94 -8.19
N ASN A 78 21.79 1.78 -7.55
CA ASN A 78 22.94 1.00 -7.09
C ASN A 78 23.84 0.53 -8.24
N ALA A 79 23.25 0.20 -9.40
CA ALA A 79 23.99 -0.15 -10.62
C ALA A 79 24.67 1.06 -11.32
N GLY A 80 24.44 2.29 -10.83
CA GLY A 80 24.98 3.51 -11.43
C GLY A 80 24.26 3.95 -12.71
N TRP A 81 23.12 3.33 -13.05
CA TRP A 81 22.33 3.67 -14.25
C TRP A 81 21.35 4.81 -14.01
N LEU A 82 21.17 5.21 -12.75
CA LEU A 82 20.24 6.26 -12.35
C LEU A 82 20.97 7.27 -11.46
N GLN A 83 20.89 8.55 -11.81
CA GLN A 83 21.37 9.63 -10.94
C GLN A 83 20.37 9.94 -9.82
N LEU A 84 20.82 10.56 -8.73
CA LEU A 84 19.99 10.84 -7.56
C LEU A 84 18.72 11.65 -7.89
N ALA A 85 18.83 12.64 -8.78
CA ALA A 85 17.70 13.43 -9.22
C ALA A 85 16.62 12.57 -9.91
N ALA A 86 17.03 11.63 -10.76
CA ALA A 86 16.11 10.73 -11.46
C ALA A 86 15.53 9.65 -10.51
N PHE A 87 16.29 9.22 -9.52
CA PHE A 87 15.80 8.37 -8.42
C PHE A 87 14.66 9.03 -7.62
N GLY A 88 14.72 10.35 -7.43
CA GLY A 88 13.59 11.12 -6.87
C GLY A 88 12.28 10.96 -7.67
N GLY A 89 12.38 10.79 -8.99
CA GLY A 89 11.22 10.49 -9.85
C GLY A 89 10.59 9.12 -9.55
N PHE A 90 11.40 8.09 -9.31
CA PHE A 90 10.90 6.78 -8.89
C PHE A 90 10.21 6.83 -7.53
N PHE A 91 10.76 7.62 -6.60
CA PHE A 91 10.14 7.85 -5.29
C PHE A 91 8.75 8.48 -5.42
N VAL A 92 8.58 9.50 -6.26
CA VAL A 92 7.26 10.10 -6.51
C VAL A 92 6.33 9.12 -7.22
N ALA A 93 6.81 8.44 -8.28
CA ALA A 93 6.03 7.48 -9.05
C ALA A 93 5.50 6.33 -8.17
N HIS A 94 6.30 5.86 -7.20
CA HIS A 94 5.90 4.87 -6.21
C HIS A 94 4.58 5.23 -5.49
N PHE A 95 4.43 6.48 -5.03
CA PHE A 95 3.19 6.91 -4.38
C PHE A 95 2.03 7.06 -5.36
N VAL A 96 2.29 7.66 -6.52
CA VAL A 96 1.26 7.89 -7.56
C VAL A 96 0.65 6.56 -8.00
N ILE A 97 1.48 5.55 -8.25
CA ILE A 97 1.03 4.21 -8.65
C ILE A 97 0.20 3.56 -7.54
N GLY A 98 0.60 3.73 -6.27
CA GLY A 98 -0.19 3.25 -5.13
C GLY A 98 -1.62 3.82 -5.12
N TRP A 99 -1.77 5.12 -5.38
CA TRP A 99 -3.09 5.77 -5.47
C TRP A 99 -3.91 5.29 -6.67
N ILE A 100 -3.27 5.10 -7.83
CA ILE A 100 -3.93 4.55 -9.03
C ILE A 100 -4.49 3.16 -8.72
N TYR A 101 -3.68 2.27 -8.15
CA TYR A 101 -4.12 0.92 -7.80
C TYR A 101 -5.18 0.92 -6.70
N ALA A 102 -5.07 1.80 -5.70
CA ALA A 102 -6.08 1.93 -4.67
C ALA A 102 -7.45 2.29 -5.27
N ALA A 103 -7.50 3.26 -6.17
CA ALA A 103 -8.73 3.64 -6.87
C ALA A 103 -9.27 2.53 -7.79
N MET A 104 -8.41 1.92 -8.61
CA MET A 104 -8.79 0.85 -9.53
C MET A 104 -9.32 -0.39 -8.79
N SER A 105 -8.73 -0.71 -7.64
CA SER A 105 -9.10 -1.89 -6.85
C SER A 105 -10.57 -1.87 -6.40
N LEU A 106 -11.15 -0.68 -6.18
CA LEU A 106 -12.55 -0.52 -5.79
C LEU A 106 -13.54 -0.99 -6.85
N VAL A 107 -13.14 -1.03 -8.13
CA VAL A 107 -13.98 -1.55 -9.21
C VAL A 107 -14.25 -3.04 -9.04
N PHE A 108 -13.29 -3.76 -8.47
CA PHE A 108 -13.34 -5.21 -8.22
C PHE A 108 -13.99 -5.57 -6.88
N VAL A 109 -14.19 -4.60 -5.99
CA VAL A 109 -14.93 -4.82 -4.74
C VAL A 109 -16.41 -5.07 -5.08
N PRO A 110 -17.06 -6.09 -4.49
CA PRO A 110 -18.49 -6.32 -4.69
C PRO A 110 -19.32 -5.07 -4.40
N ARG A 111 -20.35 -4.83 -5.22
CA ARG A 111 -21.32 -3.78 -4.91
C ARG A 111 -22.10 -4.18 -3.66
N ALA A 112 -22.37 -3.20 -2.80
CA ALA A 112 -23.36 -3.37 -1.76
C ALA A 112 -24.68 -3.68 -2.45
N THR A 113 -25.22 -4.87 -2.23
CA THR A 113 -26.59 -5.17 -2.64
C THR A 113 -27.48 -4.15 -1.97
N GLY A 114 -28.24 -3.37 -2.75
CA GLY A 114 -29.25 -2.49 -2.20
C GLY A 114 -30.18 -3.30 -1.29
N ALA A 115 -30.82 -2.65 -0.32
CA ALA A 115 -31.86 -3.30 0.45
C ALA A 115 -32.82 -4.02 -0.52
N PRO A 116 -33.17 -5.30 -0.28
CA PRO A 116 -34.12 -6.00 -1.13
C PRO A 116 -35.35 -5.08 -1.28
N PRO A 117 -35.89 -4.91 -2.51
CA PRO A 117 -36.99 -3.98 -2.73
C PRO A 117 -38.05 -4.24 -1.67
N LYS A 118 -38.31 -3.22 -0.84
CA LYS A 118 -39.28 -3.31 0.25
C LYS A 118 -40.56 -3.81 -0.41
N GLY A 119 -40.94 -5.06 -0.13
CA GLY A 119 -42.08 -5.69 -0.80
C GLY A 119 -43.27 -4.74 -0.74
N ASN A 120 -44.01 -4.62 -1.85
CA ASN A 120 -45.08 -3.63 -1.99
C ASN A 120 -45.94 -3.61 -0.71
N PRO A 121 -45.94 -2.51 0.06
CA PRO A 121 -46.65 -2.43 1.34
C PRO A 121 -48.18 -2.56 1.18
N PHE A 122 -48.68 -2.48 -0.05
CA PHE A 122 -50.08 -2.65 -0.41
C PHE A 122 -50.40 -4.04 -1.00
N LYS A 123 -49.44 -4.98 -1.04
CA LYS A 123 -49.71 -6.34 -1.51
C LYS A 123 -50.57 -7.07 -0.46
N LYS A 124 -51.89 -7.11 -0.66
CA LYS A 124 -52.82 -7.90 0.18
C LYS A 124 -52.35 -9.36 0.18
N LYS A 125 -52.18 -9.93 1.38
CA LYS A 125 -52.01 -11.38 1.56
C LYS A 125 -53.29 -12.05 1.05
N ARG A 126 -53.16 -12.87 0.00
CA ARG A 126 -54.21 -13.80 -0.42
C ARG A 126 -54.19 -15.03 0.47
#